data_AF-A0A1V5LIC8-F1
#
_entry.id   AF-A0A1V5LIC8-F1
#
_cell.length_a   1.000
_cell.length_b   1.000
_cell.length_c   1.000
_cell.angle_alpha   90.00
_cell.angle_beta   90.00
_cell.angle_gamma   90.00
#
_symmetry.space_group_name_H-M   'P 1'
#
loop_
_entity.id
_entity.type
_entity.pdbx_description
1 polymer ?
#
loop_
_entity_poly.entity_id
_entity_poly.type
_entity_poly.pdbx_seq_one_letter_code
_entity_poly.pdbx_strand_id
1 'polypeptide(L)'
;MGDDPREWPEFGRLLWNIFFFGQMVGVLLISPGLAAGAISSEREGKTLEHLFLTPLSTFAFVFGKFFGAIGQMLVMILAGLPIVAVVFQYGDVSPKEVLAGYAVILTTGVLYAALGFLASCLFTRTVIAIVWAYGFMLLACIGLPVAIVLLALFSPQFWFASSSFLYSTCPLLLLDVENLSGAMDGAQFWTTAGGMLGWTVAALLASTVLIRRLRGIGPFLYRRVSLTVARQNSRMPTVE
;
A
#
# COMPACT_ATOMS: atom_id res chain seq x y z
N MET A 1 27.79 -9.17 -34.78
CA MET A 1 27.14 -8.34 -33.74
C MET A 1 26.55 -9.30 -32.73
N GLY A 2 27.44 -10.08 -32.12
CA GLY A 2 27.12 -11.32 -31.40
C GLY A 2 28.31 -12.26 -31.52
N ASP A 3 29.26 -12.13 -30.60
CA ASP A 3 30.36 -13.07 -30.34
C ASP A 3 30.93 -12.89 -28.91
N ASP A 4 30.33 -12.05 -28.05
CA ASP A 4 30.74 -11.93 -26.65
C ASP A 4 29.87 -12.86 -25.78
N PRO A 5 30.43 -13.88 -25.09
CA PRO A 5 29.67 -14.84 -24.28
C PRO A 5 28.88 -14.24 -23.10
N ARG A 6 28.89 -12.91 -22.92
CA ARG A 6 28.19 -12.17 -21.87
C ARG A 6 26.88 -11.50 -22.31
N GLU A 7 26.56 -11.45 -23.62
CA GLU A 7 25.37 -10.75 -24.12
C GLU A 7 24.04 -11.41 -23.68
N TRP A 8 23.99 -12.75 -23.61
CA TRP A 8 22.76 -13.49 -23.25
C TRP A 8 22.36 -13.35 -21.77
N PRO A 9 23.29 -13.46 -20.80
CA PRO A 9 22.99 -13.20 -19.38
C PRO A 9 22.55 -11.75 -19.12
N GLU A 10 23.25 -10.78 -19.71
CA GLU A 10 22.93 -9.35 -19.57
C GLU A 10 21.53 -9.01 -20.08
N PHE A 11 21.13 -9.61 -21.20
CA PHE A 11 19.77 -9.47 -21.72
C PHE A 11 18.72 -10.01 -20.75
N GLY A 12 18.97 -11.15 -20.12
CA GLY A 12 18.09 -11.72 -19.08
C GLY A 12 17.91 -10.80 -17.87
N ARG A 13 19.01 -10.22 -17.36
CA ARG A 13 18.97 -9.24 -16.25
C ARG A 13 18.20 -7.97 -16.60
N LEU A 14 18.40 -7.45 -17.82
CA LEU A 14 17.69 -6.28 -18.28
C LEU A 14 16.17 -6.53 -18.38
N LEU A 15 15.78 -7.67 -18.95
CA LEU A 15 14.38 -8.08 -19.02
C LEU A 15 13.75 -8.20 -17.62
N TRP A 16 14.45 -8.84 -16.68
CA TRP A 16 14.02 -8.91 -15.29
C TRP A 16 13.78 -7.51 -14.71
N ASN A 17 14.79 -6.64 -14.79
CA ASN A 17 14.76 -5.33 -14.14
C ASN A 17 13.60 -4.48 -14.68
N ILE A 18 13.43 -4.43 -15.99
CA ILE A 18 12.32 -3.69 -16.62
C ILE A 18 10.97 -4.28 -16.20
N PHE A 19 10.85 -5.60 -16.20
CA PHE A 19 9.60 -6.27 -15.90
C PHE A 19 9.17 -6.10 -14.44
N PHE A 20 10.04 -6.44 -13.48
CA PHE A 20 9.75 -6.32 -12.05
C PHE A 20 9.56 -4.87 -11.62
N PHE A 21 10.33 -3.95 -12.20
CA PHE A 21 10.14 -2.52 -11.96
C PHE A 21 8.78 -2.04 -12.47
N GLY A 22 8.40 -2.40 -13.70
CA GLY A 22 7.10 -2.06 -14.27
C GLY A 22 5.94 -2.63 -13.47
N GLN A 23 6.06 -3.89 -13.05
CA GLN A 23 5.04 -4.56 -12.23
C GLN A 23 4.89 -3.89 -10.86
N MET A 24 6.01 -3.53 -10.21
CA MET A 24 5.98 -2.81 -8.94
C MET A 24 5.32 -1.44 -9.06
N VAL A 25 5.67 -0.67 -10.10
CA VAL A 25 5.04 0.64 -10.36
C VAL A 25 3.53 0.49 -10.57
N GLY A 26 3.11 -0.52 -11.34
CA GLY A 26 1.68 -0.77 -11.53
C GLY A 26 0.96 -1.14 -10.24
N VAL A 27 1.56 -2.01 -9.39
CA VAL A 27 0.98 -2.38 -8.08
C VAL A 27 0.88 -1.15 -7.18
N LEU A 28 1.93 -0.33 -7.15
CA LEU A 28 1.96 0.91 -6.38
C LEU A 28 0.90 1.92 -6.83
N LEU A 29 0.62 2.01 -8.13
CA LEU A 29 -0.42 2.91 -8.64
C LEU A 29 -1.84 2.37 -8.35
N ILE A 30 -2.05 1.07 -8.46
CA ILE A 30 -3.38 0.46 -8.31
C ILE A 30 -3.76 0.31 -6.83
N SER A 31 -2.80 -0.05 -5.98
CA SER A 31 -3.00 -0.39 -4.56
C SER A 31 -3.72 0.68 -3.72
N PRO A 32 -3.21 1.91 -3.60
CA PRO A 32 -3.85 2.95 -2.79
C PRO A 32 -5.15 3.42 -3.44
N GLY A 33 -5.27 3.43 -4.77
CA GLY A 33 -6.48 3.83 -5.47
C GLY A 33 -7.67 2.89 -5.20
N LEU A 34 -7.44 1.57 -5.31
CA LEU A 34 -8.46 0.57 -5.01
C LEU A 34 -8.81 0.56 -3.52
N ALA A 35 -7.81 0.65 -2.64
CA ALA A 35 -8.04 0.61 -1.20
C ALA A 35 -8.67 1.90 -0.64
N ALA A 36 -8.27 3.07 -1.14
CA ALA A 36 -8.83 4.35 -0.72
C ALA A 36 -10.25 4.58 -1.26
N GLY A 37 -10.55 4.06 -2.46
CA GLY A 37 -11.89 4.10 -3.04
C GLY A 37 -12.87 3.14 -2.37
N ALA A 38 -12.40 2.04 -1.78
CA ALA A 38 -13.26 0.95 -1.29
C ALA A 38 -14.30 1.38 -0.23
N ILE A 39 -13.91 2.19 0.75
CA ILE A 39 -14.83 2.64 1.82
C ILE A 39 -15.46 3.99 1.48
N SER A 40 -14.67 4.93 0.95
CA SER A 40 -15.17 6.27 0.71
C SER A 40 -16.23 6.33 -0.39
N SER A 41 -16.18 5.45 -1.40
CA SER A 41 -17.17 5.43 -2.49
C SER A 41 -18.57 5.06 -2.00
N GLU A 42 -18.65 4.27 -0.94
CA GLU A 42 -19.93 3.86 -0.34
C GLU A 42 -20.54 4.94 0.54
N ARG A 43 -19.68 5.71 1.20
CA ARG A 43 -20.08 6.83 2.05
C ARG A 43 -20.60 8.00 1.22
N GLU A 44 -20.05 8.19 0.02
CA GLU A 44 -20.42 9.25 -0.91
C GLU A 44 -21.66 8.87 -1.76
N GLY A 45 -21.84 7.57 -2.06
CA GLY A 45 -23.01 7.05 -2.79
C GLY A 45 -24.33 6.96 -2.00
N LYS A 46 -24.36 7.32 -0.71
CA LYS A 46 -25.50 7.19 0.21
C LYS A 46 -26.10 5.76 0.34
N THR A 47 -25.47 4.73 -0.20
CA THR A 47 -25.91 3.32 -0.05
C THR A 47 -25.82 2.81 1.39
N LEU A 48 -25.03 3.46 2.24
CA LEU A 48 -25.02 3.25 3.69
C LEU A 48 -26.42 3.45 4.31
N GLU A 49 -27.24 4.38 3.80
CA GLU A 49 -28.62 4.61 4.27
C GLU A 49 -29.58 3.48 3.86
N HIS A 50 -29.31 2.79 2.74
CA HIS A 50 -30.08 1.62 2.30
C HIS A 50 -29.66 0.34 3.04
N LEU A 51 -28.39 0.24 3.46
CA LEU A 51 -27.87 -0.90 4.24
C LEU A 51 -28.28 -0.86 5.72
N PHE A 52 -28.70 0.29 6.27
CA PHE A 52 -29.26 0.36 7.63
C PHE A 52 -30.59 -0.41 7.79
N LEU A 53 -31.18 -0.90 6.69
CA LEU A 53 -32.36 -1.77 6.70
C LEU A 53 -32.00 -3.27 6.76
N THR A 54 -30.72 -3.66 6.66
CA THR A 54 -30.27 -5.06 6.67
C THR A 54 -29.17 -5.29 7.73
N PRO A 55 -29.25 -6.35 8.57
CA PRO A 55 -28.28 -6.61 9.64
C PRO A 55 -26.99 -7.24 9.09
N LEU A 56 -26.32 -6.57 8.15
CA LEU A 56 -25.02 -6.99 7.65
C LEU A 56 -23.92 -6.37 8.50
N SER A 57 -23.07 -7.23 9.07
CA SER A 57 -21.87 -6.84 9.81
C SER A 57 -20.99 -5.93 8.95
N THR A 58 -20.91 -4.65 9.32
CA THR A 58 -20.07 -3.64 8.66
C THR A 58 -18.60 -4.06 8.55
N PHE A 59 -18.14 -4.96 9.42
CA PHE A 59 -16.77 -5.49 9.37
C PHE A 59 -16.58 -6.50 8.23
N ALA A 60 -17.52 -7.43 8.02
CA ALA A 60 -17.40 -8.43 6.96
C ALA A 60 -17.38 -7.77 5.57
N PHE A 61 -18.19 -6.72 5.42
CA PHE A 61 -18.25 -5.92 4.20
C PHE A 61 -16.90 -5.25 3.86
N VAL A 62 -16.31 -4.61 4.86
CA VAL A 62 -15.07 -3.85 4.71
C VAL A 62 -13.86 -4.76 4.48
N PHE A 63 -13.75 -5.87 5.21
CA PHE A 63 -12.69 -6.87 4.97
C PHE A 63 -12.86 -7.53 3.59
N GLY A 64 -14.09 -7.81 3.15
CA GLY A 64 -14.36 -8.35 1.82
C GLY A 64 -13.83 -7.45 0.69
N LYS A 65 -13.99 -6.14 0.79
CA LYS A 65 -13.42 -5.20 -0.18
C LYS A 65 -11.89 -5.12 -0.12
N PHE A 66 -11.30 -5.19 1.06
CA PHE A 66 -9.83 -5.23 1.20
C PHE A 66 -9.23 -6.49 0.56
N PHE A 67 -9.83 -7.66 0.80
CA PHE A 67 -9.44 -8.90 0.13
C PHE A 67 -9.69 -8.86 -1.39
N GLY A 68 -10.73 -8.16 -1.85
CA GLY A 68 -10.95 -7.91 -3.27
C GLY A 68 -9.82 -7.09 -3.92
N ALA A 69 -9.32 -6.06 -3.24
CA ALA A 69 -8.17 -5.29 -3.71
C ALA A 69 -6.87 -6.13 -3.74
N ILE A 70 -6.66 -6.99 -2.74
CA ILE A 70 -5.54 -7.96 -2.75
C ILE A 70 -5.72 -8.96 -3.90
N GLY A 71 -6.93 -9.43 -4.17
CA GLY A 71 -7.24 -10.33 -5.27
C GLY A 71 -6.87 -9.72 -6.64
N GLN A 72 -7.20 -8.45 -6.86
CA GLN A 72 -6.80 -7.72 -8.07
C GLN A 72 -5.26 -7.64 -8.21
N MET A 73 -4.53 -7.42 -7.12
CA MET A 73 -3.06 -7.48 -7.14
C MET A 73 -2.54 -8.87 -7.48
N LEU A 74 -3.13 -9.92 -6.91
CA LEU A 74 -2.73 -11.30 -7.20
C LEU A 74 -2.92 -11.63 -8.68
N VAL A 75 -4.04 -11.23 -9.27
CA VAL A 75 -4.27 -11.42 -10.71
C VAL A 75 -3.22 -10.69 -11.55
N MET A 76 -2.89 -9.45 -11.18
CA MET A 76 -1.84 -8.69 -11.86
C MET A 76 -0.46 -9.35 -11.73
N ILE A 77 -0.14 -9.92 -10.57
CA ILE A 77 1.10 -10.65 -10.32
C ILE A 77 1.17 -11.95 -11.12
N LEU A 78 0.06 -12.70 -11.17
CA LEU A 78 -0.05 -13.94 -11.93
C LEU A 78 0.02 -13.68 -13.44
N ALA A 79 -0.46 -12.54 -13.93
CA ALA A 79 -0.28 -12.13 -15.33
C ALA A 79 1.21 -11.95 -15.71
N GLY A 80 2.09 -11.81 -14.72
CA GLY A 80 3.53 -11.72 -14.90
C GLY A 80 4.29 -13.03 -15.09
N LEU A 81 3.69 -14.17 -14.71
CA LEU A 81 4.30 -15.50 -14.83
C LEU A 81 4.88 -15.84 -16.21
N PRO A 82 4.20 -15.59 -17.36
CA PRO A 82 4.75 -15.95 -18.66
C PRO A 82 6.04 -15.18 -18.99
N ILE A 83 6.19 -13.94 -18.51
CA ILE A 83 7.39 -13.15 -18.74
C ILE A 83 8.56 -13.71 -17.91
N VAL A 84 8.29 -14.14 -16.69
CA VAL A 84 9.28 -14.82 -15.85
C VAL A 84 9.78 -16.12 -16.48
N ALA A 85 8.91 -16.88 -17.16
CA ALA A 85 9.33 -18.08 -17.91
C ALA A 85 10.35 -17.75 -19.02
N VAL A 86 10.19 -16.59 -19.68
CA VAL A 86 11.16 -16.11 -20.68
C VAL A 86 12.48 -15.73 -20.01
N VAL A 87 12.45 -15.05 -18.87
CA VAL A 87 13.68 -14.67 -18.12
C VAL A 87 14.46 -15.90 -17.67
N PHE A 88 13.80 -16.96 -17.20
CA PHE A 88 14.46 -18.21 -16.82
C PHE A 88 15.21 -18.88 -17.98
N GLN A 89 14.71 -18.73 -19.21
CA GLN A 89 15.33 -19.34 -20.39
C GLN A 89 16.72 -18.74 -20.70
N TYR A 90 16.96 -17.48 -20.31
CA TYR A 90 18.24 -16.80 -20.49
C TYR A 90 19.26 -17.09 -19.36
N GLY A 91 18.88 -17.93 -18.37
CA GLY A 91 19.82 -18.64 -17.51
C GLY A 91 20.48 -17.86 -16.36
N ASP A 92 20.16 -16.58 -16.18
CA ASP A 92 20.90 -15.69 -15.26
C ASP A 92 20.16 -15.35 -13.95
N VAL A 93 18.94 -15.87 -13.76
CA VAL A 93 18.12 -15.59 -12.58
C VAL A 93 17.76 -16.91 -11.88
N SER A 94 18.00 -16.97 -10.57
CA SER A 94 17.74 -18.17 -9.78
C SER A 94 16.26 -18.25 -9.34
N PRO A 95 15.66 -19.45 -9.19
CA PRO A 95 14.25 -19.58 -8.79
C PRO A 95 13.91 -18.94 -7.43
N LYS A 96 14.92 -18.85 -6.56
CA LYS A 96 14.83 -18.20 -5.25
C LYS A 96 14.71 -16.68 -5.37
N GLU A 97 15.41 -16.03 -6.30
CA GLU A 97 15.25 -14.60 -6.60
C GLU A 97 13.86 -14.29 -7.14
N VAL A 98 13.32 -15.17 -8.00
CA VAL A 98 11.94 -15.07 -8.51
C VAL A 98 10.92 -15.03 -7.38
N LEU A 99 11.03 -16.00 -6.46
CA LEU A 99 10.13 -16.07 -5.31
C LEU A 99 10.27 -14.85 -4.38
N ALA A 100 11.51 -14.41 -4.13
CA ALA A 100 11.79 -13.23 -3.31
C ALA A 100 11.24 -11.95 -3.94
N GLY A 101 11.41 -11.75 -5.25
CA GLY A 101 10.89 -10.59 -5.98
C GLY A 101 9.37 -10.50 -5.91
N TYR A 102 8.67 -11.62 -6.08
CA TYR A 102 7.21 -11.67 -5.92
C TYR A 102 6.77 -11.44 -4.47
N ALA A 103 7.48 -11.98 -3.49
CA ALA A 103 7.19 -11.74 -2.08
C ALA A 103 7.32 -10.25 -1.74
N VAL A 104 8.36 -9.58 -2.24
CA VAL A 104 8.57 -8.14 -2.08
C VAL A 104 7.45 -7.34 -2.72
N ILE A 105 7.04 -7.64 -3.96
CA ILE A 105 5.93 -6.94 -4.62
C ILE A 105 4.63 -7.11 -3.83
N LEU A 106 4.34 -8.31 -3.33
CA LEU A 106 3.15 -8.60 -2.54
C LEU A 106 3.11 -7.83 -1.23
N THR A 107 4.17 -7.90 -0.42
CA THR A 107 4.22 -7.22 0.88
C THR A 107 4.10 -5.70 0.71
N THR A 108 4.72 -5.16 -0.35
CA THR A 108 4.62 -3.74 -0.72
C THR A 108 3.20 -3.35 -1.11
N GLY A 109 2.57 -4.12 -1.99
CA GLY A 109 1.19 -3.90 -2.41
C GLY A 109 0.23 -3.88 -1.21
N VAL A 110 0.41 -4.81 -0.27
CA VAL A 110 -0.39 -4.90 0.97
C VAL A 110 -0.13 -3.70 1.90
N LEU A 111 1.12 -3.24 2.03
CA LEU A 111 1.47 -2.06 2.84
C LEU A 111 0.73 -0.82 2.35
N TYR A 112 0.85 -0.51 1.06
CA TYR A 112 0.21 0.68 0.49
C TYR A 112 -1.31 0.55 0.42
N ALA A 113 -1.84 -0.68 0.30
CA ALA A 113 -3.27 -0.91 0.39
C ALA A 113 -3.78 -0.62 1.80
N ALA A 114 -3.05 -1.05 2.83
CA ALA A 114 -3.39 -0.76 4.22
C ALA A 114 -3.33 0.75 4.52
N LEU A 115 -2.35 1.46 3.97
CA LEU A 115 -2.24 2.92 4.08
C LEU A 115 -3.38 3.66 3.36
N GLY A 116 -3.72 3.25 2.13
CA GLY A 116 -4.86 3.81 1.39
C GLY A 116 -6.20 3.54 2.09
N PHE A 117 -6.33 2.35 2.68
CA PHE A 117 -7.48 1.99 3.50
C PHE A 117 -7.61 2.86 4.77
N LEU A 118 -6.48 3.14 5.44
CA LEU A 118 -6.43 4.07 6.57
C LEU A 118 -6.85 5.49 6.16
N ALA A 119 -6.34 5.97 5.02
CA ALA A 119 -6.73 7.27 4.46
C ALA A 119 -8.25 7.33 4.17
N SER A 120 -8.84 6.24 3.66
CA SER A 120 -10.29 6.18 3.43
C SER A 120 -11.13 6.17 4.71
N CYS A 121 -10.56 5.76 5.84
CA CYS A 121 -11.23 5.84 7.15
C CYS A 121 -11.18 7.26 7.72
N LEU A 122 -10.13 8.03 7.43
CA LEU A 122 -10.00 9.44 7.85
C LEU A 122 -10.94 10.37 7.09
N PHE A 123 -11.06 10.20 5.78
CA PHE A 123 -11.72 11.16 4.90
C PHE A 123 -13.09 10.68 4.44
N THR A 124 -14.04 11.61 4.33
CA THR A 124 -15.43 11.33 3.91
C THR A 124 -15.65 11.42 2.40
N ARG A 125 -14.79 12.13 1.67
CA ARG A 125 -14.83 12.29 0.22
C ARG A 125 -13.77 11.41 -0.46
N THR A 126 -14.17 10.68 -1.49
CA THR A 126 -13.31 9.71 -2.20
C THR A 126 -12.08 10.37 -2.79
N VAL A 127 -12.29 11.49 -3.48
CA VAL A 127 -11.22 12.23 -4.15
C VAL A 127 -10.16 12.69 -3.15
N ILE A 128 -10.56 13.15 -1.97
CA ILE A 128 -9.63 13.59 -0.93
C ILE A 128 -8.86 12.40 -0.36
N ALA A 129 -9.54 11.28 -0.08
CA ALA A 129 -8.90 10.06 0.42
C ALA A 129 -7.85 9.52 -0.57
N ILE A 130 -8.18 9.50 -1.86
CA ILE A 130 -7.30 9.03 -2.93
C ILE A 130 -6.08 9.95 -3.08
N VAL A 131 -6.28 11.27 -3.09
CA VAL A 131 -5.17 12.25 -3.20
C VAL A 131 -4.20 12.12 -2.02
N TRP A 132 -4.72 11.95 -0.79
CA TRP A 132 -3.86 11.73 0.37
C TRP A 132 -3.13 10.39 0.31
N ALA A 133 -3.80 9.32 -0.12
CA ALA A 133 -3.17 8.01 -0.25
C ALA A 133 -2.02 8.03 -1.26
N TYR A 134 -2.22 8.66 -2.43
CA TYR A 134 -1.14 8.87 -3.41
C TYR A 134 -0.07 9.84 -2.90
N GLY A 135 -0.43 10.88 -2.16
CA GLY A 135 0.52 11.82 -1.56
C GLY A 135 1.46 11.13 -0.56
N PHE A 136 0.92 10.30 0.33
CA PHE A 136 1.72 9.49 1.25
C PHE A 136 2.59 8.48 0.53
N MET A 137 2.04 7.83 -0.51
CA MET A 137 2.80 6.91 -1.35
C MET A 137 4.00 7.62 -2.03
N LEU A 138 3.79 8.77 -2.66
CA LEU A 138 4.86 9.52 -3.33
C LEU A 138 5.90 10.05 -2.33
N LEU A 139 5.46 10.53 -1.17
CA LEU A 139 6.36 10.98 -0.12
C LEU A 139 7.20 9.82 0.43
N ALA A 140 6.60 8.64 0.60
CA ALA A 140 7.32 7.42 0.95
C ALA A 140 8.30 7.04 -0.15
N CYS A 141 7.83 6.73 -1.36
CA CYS A 141 8.63 6.18 -2.47
C CYS A 141 9.70 7.12 -3.02
N ILE A 142 9.49 8.44 -2.98
CA ILE A 142 10.37 9.41 -3.64
C ILE A 142 10.92 10.41 -2.62
N GLY A 143 10.05 10.97 -1.78
CA GLY A 143 10.43 12.01 -0.83
C GLY A 143 11.49 11.56 0.18
N LEU A 144 11.28 10.40 0.82
CA LEU A 144 12.19 9.83 1.82
C LEU A 144 13.57 9.43 1.23
N PRO A 145 13.64 8.69 0.10
CA PRO A 145 14.92 8.40 -0.56
C PRO A 145 15.70 9.65 -0.95
N VAL A 146 15.03 10.62 -1.58
CA VAL A 146 15.67 11.88 -1.98
C VAL A 146 16.20 12.64 -0.75
N ALA A 147 15.41 12.76 0.32
CA ALA A 147 15.83 13.44 1.53
C ALA A 147 17.07 12.78 2.17
N ILE A 148 17.11 11.45 2.23
CA ILE A 148 18.24 10.73 2.81
C ILE A 148 19.48 10.82 1.93
N VAL A 149 19.35 10.75 0.60
CA VAL A 149 20.47 10.98 -0.32
C VAL A 149 21.03 12.39 -0.12
N LEU A 150 20.18 13.41 -0.05
CA LEU A 150 20.62 14.78 0.19
C LEU A 150 21.35 14.93 1.52
N LEU A 151 20.85 14.33 2.60
CA LEU A 151 21.52 14.35 3.91
C LEU A 151 22.84 13.55 3.90
N ALA A 152 22.91 12.47 3.12
CA ALA A 152 24.13 11.69 2.96
C ALA A 152 25.24 12.48 2.23
N LEU A 153 24.88 13.43 1.36
CA LEU A 153 25.85 14.35 0.75
C LEU A 153 26.53 15.25 1.79
N PHE A 154 25.83 15.60 2.88
CA PHE A 154 26.39 16.40 3.97
C PHE A 154 27.21 15.55 4.95
N SER A 155 26.78 14.32 5.25
CA SER A 155 27.64 13.36 5.96
C SER A 155 27.30 11.91 5.61
N PRO A 156 28.30 11.10 5.16
CA PRO A 156 28.08 9.72 4.74
C PRO A 156 27.49 8.80 5.82
N GLN A 157 27.68 9.13 7.10
CA GLN A 157 27.14 8.40 8.24
C GLN A 157 25.60 8.31 8.24
N PHE A 158 24.89 9.30 7.68
CA PHE A 158 23.42 9.23 7.57
C PHE A 158 22.93 8.12 6.66
N TRP A 159 23.69 7.80 5.60
CA TRP A 159 23.35 6.71 4.69
C TRP A 159 23.32 5.37 5.42
N PHE A 160 24.39 5.04 6.13
CA PHE A 160 24.50 3.78 6.86
C PHE A 160 23.42 3.67 7.95
N ALA A 161 23.18 4.75 8.70
CA ALA A 161 22.15 4.79 9.74
C ALA A 161 20.72 4.60 9.20
N SER A 162 20.43 5.08 7.98
CA SER A 162 19.07 5.15 7.44
C SER A 162 18.77 4.10 6.36
N SER A 163 19.79 3.40 5.87
CA SER A 163 19.69 2.40 4.78
C SER A 163 18.61 1.35 5.05
N SER A 164 18.59 0.77 6.25
CA SER A 164 17.60 -0.25 6.64
C SER A 164 16.15 0.27 6.60
N PHE A 165 15.96 1.55 6.92
CA PHE A 165 14.66 2.20 6.89
C PHE A 165 14.18 2.48 5.47
N LEU A 166 15.10 2.91 4.59
CA LEU A 166 14.83 3.16 3.19
C LEU A 166 14.38 1.90 2.46
N TYR A 167 15.12 0.80 2.62
CA TYR A 167 14.77 -0.45 1.95
C TYR A 167 13.46 -1.06 2.47
N SER A 168 13.12 -0.82 3.74
CA SER A 168 11.84 -1.24 4.34
C SER A 168 10.64 -0.42 3.84
N THR A 169 10.81 0.88 3.62
CA THR A 169 9.74 1.78 3.17
C THR A 169 9.61 1.81 1.65
N CYS A 170 10.72 1.61 0.93
CA CYS A 170 10.83 1.78 -0.52
C CYS A 170 11.66 0.63 -1.11
N PRO A 171 11.06 -0.56 -1.21
CA PRO A 171 11.71 -1.75 -1.78
C PRO A 171 11.97 -1.62 -3.28
N LEU A 172 11.49 -0.55 -3.92
CA LEU A 172 11.78 -0.24 -5.33
C LEU A 172 13.29 -0.24 -5.61
N LEU A 173 14.11 0.19 -4.63
CA LEU A 173 15.57 0.19 -4.73
C LEU A 173 16.20 -1.22 -4.65
N LEU A 174 15.45 -2.21 -4.14
CA LEU A 174 15.92 -3.57 -3.88
C LEU A 174 15.56 -4.54 -5.02
N LEU A 175 14.73 -4.11 -5.99
CA LEU A 175 14.23 -4.97 -7.08
C LEU A 175 15.25 -5.29 -8.19
N ASP A 176 16.39 -4.63 -8.19
CA ASP A 176 17.49 -4.99 -9.09
C ASP A 176 17.98 -6.42 -8.76
N VAL A 177 18.22 -7.27 -9.76
CA VAL A 177 18.69 -8.67 -9.56
C VAL A 177 19.93 -8.72 -8.67
N GLU A 178 20.86 -7.79 -8.85
CA GLU A 178 22.10 -7.74 -8.08
C GLU A 178 21.86 -7.36 -6.61
N ASN A 179 20.98 -6.39 -6.37
CA ASN A 179 20.60 -5.99 -5.02
C ASN A 179 19.77 -7.07 -4.31
N LEU A 180 18.93 -7.78 -5.05
CA LEU A 180 18.09 -8.85 -4.52
C LEU A 180 18.93 -10.08 -4.16
N SER A 181 19.81 -10.52 -5.05
CA SER A 181 20.73 -11.64 -4.78
C SER A 181 21.67 -11.31 -3.61
N GLY A 182 22.27 -10.12 -3.59
CA GLY A 182 23.08 -9.65 -2.48
C GLY A 182 22.32 -9.52 -1.16
N ALA A 183 21.06 -9.09 -1.20
CA ALA A 183 20.21 -9.01 -0.02
C ALA A 183 19.84 -10.40 0.54
N MET A 184 19.59 -11.39 -0.33
CA MET A 184 19.24 -12.77 0.06
C MET A 184 20.40 -13.51 0.73
N ASP A 185 21.64 -13.24 0.30
CA ASP A 185 22.83 -13.80 0.93
C ASP A 185 23.20 -13.10 2.26
N GLY A 186 22.58 -11.95 2.56
CA GLY A 186 22.80 -11.16 3.76
C GLY A 186 21.63 -11.13 4.75
N ALA A 187 21.87 -10.56 5.94
CA ALA A 187 20.82 -10.25 6.92
C ALA A 187 19.83 -9.15 6.42
N GLN A 188 20.17 -8.49 5.31
CA GLN A 188 19.42 -7.36 4.74
C GLN A 188 18.05 -7.76 4.21
N PHE A 189 17.88 -8.96 3.64
CA PHE A 189 16.56 -9.45 3.24
C PHE A 189 15.61 -9.61 4.44
N TRP A 190 16.12 -10.14 5.55
CA TRP A 190 15.30 -10.34 6.75
C TRP A 190 14.93 -9.02 7.44
N THR A 191 15.84 -8.05 7.49
CA THR A 191 15.55 -6.73 8.08
C THR A 191 14.57 -5.93 7.21
N THR A 192 14.64 -6.07 5.90
CA THR A 192 13.72 -5.41 4.96
C THR A 192 12.35 -6.06 4.97
N ALA A 193 12.27 -7.38 4.80
CA ALA A 193 11.01 -8.12 4.89
C ALA A 193 10.34 -7.95 6.26
N GLY A 194 11.12 -8.02 7.35
CA GLY A 194 10.63 -7.81 8.72
C GLY A 194 10.15 -6.37 8.95
N GLY A 195 10.87 -5.38 8.44
CA GLY A 195 10.48 -3.97 8.51
C GLY A 195 9.17 -3.68 7.76
N MET A 196 9.01 -4.25 6.56
CA MET A 196 7.80 -4.12 5.75
C MET A 196 6.58 -4.71 6.45
N LEU A 197 6.73 -5.93 6.99
CA LEU A 197 5.68 -6.56 7.78
C LEU A 197 5.36 -5.73 9.03
N GLY A 198 6.38 -5.17 9.70
CA GLY A 198 6.19 -4.25 10.82
C GLY A 198 5.34 -3.03 10.46
N TRP A 199 5.65 -2.36 9.34
CA TRP A 199 4.87 -1.22 8.85
C TRP A 199 3.44 -1.59 8.43
N THR A 200 3.25 -2.76 7.80
CA THR A 200 1.90 -3.24 7.42
C THR A 200 1.04 -3.45 8.67
N VAL A 201 1.60 -4.10 9.70
CA VAL A 201 0.92 -4.34 10.97
C VAL A 201 0.66 -3.03 11.70
N ALA A 202 1.61 -2.11 11.72
CA ALA A 202 1.42 -0.79 12.32
C ALA A 202 0.31 0.01 11.63
N ALA A 203 0.25 0.00 10.29
CA ALA A 203 -0.80 0.67 9.52
C ALA A 203 -2.19 0.05 9.77
N LEU A 204 -2.26 -1.28 9.82
CA LEU A 204 -3.51 -2.00 10.14
C LEU A 204 -3.96 -1.72 11.58
N LEU A 205 -3.05 -1.75 12.56
CA LEU A 205 -3.34 -1.43 13.95
C LEU A 205 -3.81 0.02 14.10
N ALA A 206 -3.12 0.99 13.48
CA ALA A 206 -3.52 2.39 13.50
C ALA A 206 -4.93 2.58 12.91
N SER A 207 -5.24 1.88 11.81
CA SER A 207 -6.58 1.90 11.21
C SER A 207 -7.63 1.35 12.19
N THR A 208 -7.40 0.21 12.84
CA THR A 208 -8.34 -0.36 13.81
C THR A 208 -8.54 0.52 15.06
N VAL A 209 -7.47 1.14 15.58
CA VAL A 209 -7.54 2.07 16.72
C VAL A 209 -8.32 3.32 16.35
N LEU A 210 -8.12 3.85 15.14
CA LEU A 210 -8.86 5.01 14.66
C LEU A 210 -10.34 4.68 14.49
N ILE A 211 -10.69 3.54 13.91
CA ILE A 211 -12.09 3.07 13.78
C ILE A 211 -12.73 2.94 15.16
N ARG A 212 -12.01 2.40 16.15
CA ARG A 212 -12.49 2.32 17.55
C ARG A 212 -12.69 3.70 18.18
N ARG A 213 -11.75 4.64 17.97
CA ARG A 213 -11.89 6.03 18.46
C ARG A 213 -13.06 6.75 17.80
N LEU A 214 -13.25 6.61 16.50
CA LEU A 214 -14.38 7.21 15.77
C LEU A 214 -15.72 6.62 16.22
N ARG A 215 -15.79 5.31 16.49
CA ARG A 215 -16.98 4.67 17.08
C ARG A 215 -17.25 5.12 18.52
N GLY A 216 -16.21 5.40 19.31
CA GLY A 216 -16.36 5.96 20.66
C GLY A 216 -16.89 7.40 20.69
N ILE A 217 -16.61 8.19 19.66
CA ILE A 217 -17.10 9.59 19.51
C ILE A 217 -18.52 9.62 18.90
N GLY A 218 -18.91 8.58 18.15
CA GLY A 218 -20.23 8.42 17.54
C GLY A 218 -21.42 8.70 18.46
N PRO A 219 -21.53 8.08 19.66
CA PRO A 219 -22.63 8.37 20.58
C PRO A 219 -22.59 9.80 21.13
N PHE A 220 -21.42 10.42 21.22
CA PHE A 220 -21.27 11.81 21.68
C PHE A 220 -21.77 12.83 20.65
N LEU A 221 -21.48 12.62 19.36
CA LEU A 221 -21.95 13.46 18.27
C LEU A 221 -23.45 13.31 18.04
N TYR A 222 -23.97 12.08 18.10
CA TYR A 222 -25.42 11.82 18.01
C TYR A 222 -26.18 12.53 19.13
N ARG A 223 -25.64 12.49 20.37
CA ARG A 223 -26.24 13.17 21.52
C ARG A 223 -26.25 14.69 21.34
N ARG A 224 -25.17 15.31 20.84
CA ARG A 224 -25.14 16.76 20.60
C ARG A 224 -26.11 17.21 19.52
N VAL A 225 -26.20 16.50 18.40
CA VAL A 225 -27.13 16.86 17.32
C VAL A 225 -28.58 16.68 17.77
N SER A 226 -28.91 15.58 18.47
CA SER A 226 -30.25 15.37 19.01
C SER A 226 -30.66 16.47 20.01
N LEU A 227 -29.73 16.96 20.84
CA LEU A 227 -29.98 18.03 21.82
C LEU A 227 -30.18 19.40 21.15
N THR A 228 -29.47 19.67 20.05
CA THR A 228 -29.68 20.90 19.27
C THR A 228 -31.05 20.89 18.58
N VAL A 229 -31.43 19.76 17.97
CA VAL A 229 -32.74 19.59 17.34
C VAL A 229 -33.88 19.65 18.38
N ALA A 230 -33.70 19.02 19.55
CA ALA A 230 -34.69 19.09 20.63
C ALA A 230 -34.89 20.52 21.17
N ARG A 231 -33.81 21.30 21.33
CA ARG A 231 -33.89 22.72 21.72
C ARG A 231 -34.53 23.62 20.67
N GLN A 232 -34.41 23.27 19.40
CA GLN A 232 -35.02 24.01 18.31
C GLN A 232 -36.53 23.72 18.24
N ASN A 233 -36.94 22.47 18.48
CA ASN A 233 -38.35 22.08 18.49
C ASN A 233 -39.11 22.65 19.70
N SER A 234 -38.47 22.82 20.86
CA SER A 234 -39.07 23.46 22.04
C SER A 234 -39.22 24.98 21.96
N ARG A 235 -38.79 25.61 20.86
CA ARG A 235 -38.89 27.07 20.63
C ARG A 235 -39.92 27.43 19.56
N MET A 236 -40.55 26.45 18.90
CA MET A 236 -41.62 26.73 17.95
C MET A 236 -42.93 26.90 18.73
N PRO A 237 -43.58 28.09 18.69
CA PRO A 237 -44.91 28.25 19.26
C PRO A 237 -45.87 27.33 18.49
N THR A 238 -46.71 26.62 19.22
CA THR A 238 -47.82 25.85 18.67
C THR A 238 -48.69 26.82 17.86
N VAL A 239 -48.69 26.63 16.55
CA VAL A 239 -49.58 27.36 15.64
C VAL A 239 -50.97 26.75 15.86
N GLU A 240 -51.72 27.36 16.78
CA GLU A 240 -53.18 27.23 16.87
C GLU A 240 -53.86 28.32 16.05
#